data_AF-A0A5P1UZW0-F1
#
_entry.id   AF-A0A5P1UZW0-F1
#
_cell.length_a   1.000
_cell.length_b   1.000
_cell.length_c   1.000
_cell.angle_alpha   90.00
_cell.angle_beta   90.00
_cell.angle_gamma   90.00
#
_symmetry.space_group_name_H-M   'P 1'
#
loop_
_entity.id
_entity.type
_entity.pdbx_description
1 polymer ?
#
loop_
_entity_poly.entity_id
_entity_poly.type
_entity_poly.pdbx_seq_one_letter_code
_entity_poly.pdbx_strand_id
1 'polypeptide(L)'
;MRYPREIRQFIYTTNQVERLAKEIKRRIKVIEVFPDEGSVERLLYLILKELNERLNSRKLRGFNEIELGNYHAFPGKIFTQ
;
A
#
# COMPACT_ATOMS: atom_id res chain seq x y z
N MET A 1 15.98 -12.38 -9.64
CA MET A 1 15.34 -11.37 -8.76
C MET A 1 15.55 -9.99 -9.37
N ARG A 2 14.54 -9.43 -10.05
CA ARG A 2 14.67 -8.27 -10.97
C ARG A 2 14.77 -6.90 -10.25
N TYR A 3 14.37 -6.84 -8.98
CA TYR A 3 14.33 -5.59 -8.20
C TYR A 3 15.47 -5.48 -7.18
N PRO A 4 15.83 -4.26 -6.72
CA PRO A 4 16.80 -4.06 -5.63
C PRO A 4 16.42 -4.72 -4.31
N ARG A 5 17.44 -5.19 -3.58
CA ARG A 5 17.26 -5.97 -2.34
C ARG A 5 16.40 -5.21 -1.33
N GLU A 6 16.55 -3.90 -1.32
CA GLU A 6 15.89 -2.91 -0.47
C GLU A 6 14.38 -2.89 -0.70
N ILE A 7 13.93 -3.06 -1.95
CA ILE A 7 12.49 -3.05 -2.31
C ILE A 7 11.86 -4.43 -2.52
N ARG A 8 12.67 -5.50 -2.67
CA ARG A 8 12.17 -6.87 -2.89
C ARG A 8 11.13 -7.29 -1.86
N GLN A 9 11.38 -7.00 -0.59
CA GLN A 9 10.46 -7.35 0.50
C GLN A 9 9.08 -6.68 0.35
N PHE A 10 9.00 -5.50 -0.28
CA PHE A 10 7.74 -4.80 -0.47
C PHE A 10 7.01 -5.25 -1.75
N ILE A 11 7.75 -5.66 -2.78
CA ILE A 11 7.17 -6.09 -4.07
C ILE A 11 6.69 -7.55 -4.02
N TYR A 12 7.46 -8.42 -3.36
CA TYR A 12 7.17 -9.86 -3.35
C TYR A 12 6.34 -10.32 -2.16
N THR A 13 5.91 -9.42 -1.27
CA THR A 13 5.00 -9.77 -0.17
C THR A 13 3.61 -9.20 -0.40
N THR A 14 2.59 -9.92 0.09
CA THR A 14 1.18 -9.52 0.07
C THR A 14 0.76 -8.71 1.31
N ASN A 15 1.71 -8.46 2.23
CA ASN A 15 1.48 -7.84 3.53
C ASN A 15 0.66 -6.54 3.46
N GLN A 16 0.89 -5.70 2.45
CA GLN A 16 0.18 -4.43 2.28
C GLN A 16 -1.30 -4.65 1.95
N VAL A 17 -1.61 -5.58 1.06
CA VAL A 17 -2.98 -5.93 0.66
C VAL A 17 -3.69 -6.66 1.79
N GLU A 18 -3.01 -7.57 2.48
CA GLU A 18 -3.55 -8.26 3.65
C GLU A 18 -3.91 -7.30 4.78
N ARG A 19 -3.05 -6.30 5.04
CA ARG A 19 -3.32 -5.26 6.03
C ARG A 19 -4.53 -4.40 5.65
N LEU A 20 -4.68 -4.05 4.37
CA LEU A 20 -5.85 -3.36 3.84
C LEU A 20 -7.12 -4.18 4.06
N ALA A 21 -7.11 -5.46 3.67
CA ALA A 21 -8.25 -6.35 3.84
C ALA A 21 -8.63 -6.53 5.31
N LYS A 22 -7.64 -6.60 6.22
CA LYS A 22 -7.87 -6.69 7.66
C LYS A 22 -8.53 -5.42 8.22
N GLU A 23 -8.14 -4.24 7.74
CA GLU A 23 -8.74 -2.97 8.16
C GLU A 23 -10.19 -2.85 7.67
N ILE A 24 -10.46 -3.23 6.43
CA ILE A 24 -11.82 -3.28 5.87
C ILE A 24 -12.70 -4.23 6.69
N LYS A 25 -12.24 -5.46 6.95
CA LYS A 25 -12.95 -6.44 7.78
C LYS A 25 -13.23 -5.91 9.19
N ARG A 26 -12.28 -5.21 9.80
CA ARG A 26 -12.45 -4.62 11.14
C ARG A 26 -13.57 -3.58 11.18
N ARG A 27 -13.66 -2.72 10.17
CA ARG A 27 -14.67 -1.65 10.11
C ARG A 27 -16.05 -2.18 9.74
N ILE A 28 -16.10 -3.13 8.82
CA ILE A 28 -17.35 -3.84 8.49
C ILE A 28 -17.89 -4.58 9.72
N LYS A 29 -17.02 -5.22 10.53
CA LYS A 29 -17.46 -5.96 11.73
C LYS A 29 -18.20 -5.10 12.77
N VAL A 30 -17.95 -3.80 12.82
CA VAL A 30 -18.65 -2.87 13.74
C VAL A 30 -20.08 -2.57 13.27
N ILE A 31 -20.35 -2.75 11.96
CA ILE A 31 -21.64 -2.48 11.35
C ILE A 31 -22.38 -3.83 11.24
N GLU A 32 -23.39 -4.03 12.07
CA GLU A 32 -24.13 -5.30 12.11
C GLU A 32 -25.01 -5.51 10.87
N VAL A 33 -25.61 -4.43 10.35
CA VAL A 33 -26.49 -4.46 9.16
C VAL A 33 -26.26 -3.22 8.31
N PHE A 34 -26.13 -3.42 6.99
CA PHE A 34 -26.11 -2.32 6.03
C PHE A 34 -27.51 -2.05 5.48
N PRO A 35 -27.94 -0.78 5.37
CA PRO A 35 -29.28 -0.44 4.89
C PRO A 35 -29.45 -0.66 3.38
N ASP A 36 -28.39 -0.52 2.59
CA ASP A 36 -28.37 -0.71 1.13
C ASP A 36 -26.94 -0.95 0.63
N GLU A 37 -26.80 -1.39 -0.63
CA GLU A 37 -25.51 -1.62 -1.28
C GLU A 37 -24.66 -0.34 -1.41
N GLY A 38 -25.30 0.80 -1.66
CA GLY A 38 -24.62 2.10 -1.75
C GLY A 38 -24.00 2.53 -0.42
N SER A 39 -24.57 2.13 0.71
CA SER A 39 -23.96 2.35 2.02
C SER A 39 -22.67 1.56 2.23
N VAL A 40 -22.57 0.35 1.64
CA VAL A 40 -21.33 -0.44 1.65
C VAL A 40 -20.26 0.22 0.79
N GLU A 41 -20.62 0.68 -0.41
CA GLU A 41 -19.70 1.36 -1.33
C GLU A 41 -19.16 2.66 -0.71
N ARG A 42 -20.04 3.47 -0.11
CA ARG A 42 -19.63 4.70 0.60
C ARG A 42 -18.67 4.41 1.75
N LEU A 43 -18.93 3.38 2.54
CA LEU A 43 -18.02 2.96 3.60
C LEU A 43 -16.65 2.58 3.01
N LEU A 44 -16.64 1.74 1.97
CA LEU A 44 -15.40 1.31 1.34
C LEU A 44 -14.60 2.50 0.80
N TYR A 45 -15.27 3.44 0.12
CA TYR A 45 -14.66 4.67 -0.36
C TYR A 45 -14.03 5.49 0.77
N LEU A 46 -14.74 5.70 1.89
CA LEU A 46 -14.21 6.43 3.03
C LEU A 46 -12.96 5.77 3.63
N ILE A 47 -12.98 4.44 3.76
CA ILE A 47 -11.83 3.67 4.24
C ILE A 47 -10.64 3.83 3.31
N LEU A 48 -10.85 3.66 2.00
CA LEU A 48 -9.80 3.79 1.00
C LEU A 48 -9.23 5.20 0.95
N LYS A 49 -10.08 6.23 1.05
CA LYS A 49 -9.67 7.63 1.08
C LYS A 49 -8.76 7.93 2.28
N GLU A 50 -9.17 7.53 3.49
CA GLU A 50 -8.37 7.70 4.71
C GLU A 50 -7.03 6.96 4.61
N LEU A 51 -7.04 5.73 4.07
CA LEU A 51 -5.81 4.97 3.88
C LEU A 51 -4.89 5.60 2.84
N ASN A 52 -5.42 6.17 1.77
CA ASN A 52 -4.67 6.87 0.75
C ASN A 52 -3.97 8.11 1.34
N GLU A 53 -4.70 8.93 2.10
CA GLU A 53 -4.13 10.09 2.81
C GLU A 53 -3.00 9.66 3.77
N ARG A 54 -3.24 8.59 4.55
CA ARG A 54 -2.24 8.05 5.47
C ARG A 54 -0.99 7.52 4.75
N LEU A 55 -1.15 6.83 3.62
CA LEU A 55 -0.04 6.28 2.84
C LEU A 55 0.73 7.38 2.12
N ASN A 56 0.05 8.42 1.62
CA ASN A 56 0.71 9.58 1.00
C ASN A 56 1.63 10.33 1.99
N SER A 57 1.30 10.33 3.28
CA SER A 57 2.17 10.93 4.31
C SER A 57 3.45 10.14 4.61
N ARG A 58 3.65 8.95 4.02
CA ARG A 58 4.76 8.03 4.37
C ARG A 58 5.46 7.49 3.13
N LYS A 59 6.80 7.50 3.14
CA LYS A 59 7.60 6.73 2.16
C LYS A 59 8.04 5.40 2.77
N LEU A 60 7.97 4.33 1.99
CA LEU A 60 8.52 3.04 2.38
C LEU A 60 10.04 3.12 2.44
N ARG A 61 10.65 2.57 3.49
CA ARG A 61 12.09 2.67 3.74
C ARG A 61 12.94 2.25 2.53
N GLY A 62 12.64 1.12 1.91
CA GLY A 62 13.39 0.65 0.74
C GLY A 62 13.30 1.56 -0.48
N PHE A 63 12.21 2.33 -0.62
CA PHE A 63 12.07 3.32 -1.69
C PHE A 63 12.75 4.64 -1.34
N ASN A 64 12.76 5.03 -0.07
CA ASN A 64 13.50 6.19 0.41
C ASN A 64 15.03 5.98 0.31
N GLU A 65 15.52 4.77 0.58
CA GLU A 65 16.92 4.41 0.43
C GLU A 65 17.40 4.48 -1.03
N ILE A 66 16.54 4.12 -2.00
CA ILE A 66 16.80 4.30 -3.44
C ILE A 66 16.85 5.79 -3.80
N GLU A 67 15.91 6.58 -3.30
CA GLU A 67 15.84 8.03 -3.57
C GLU A 67 17.05 8.80 -3.03
N LEU A 68 17.56 8.42 -1.86
CA LEU A 68 18.73 9.04 -1.21
C LEU A 68 20.07 8.63 -1.81
N GLY A 69 20.08 7.79 -2.84
CA GLY A 69 21.32 7.42 -3.54
C GLY A 69 22.22 6.42 -2.80
N ASN A 70 21.71 5.76 -1.75
CA ASN A 70 22.42 4.70 -1.04
C ASN A 70 22.36 3.40 -1.84
N TYR A 71 23.07 3.37 -2.97
CA TYR A 71 23.09 2.22 -3.88
C TYR A 71 24.19 1.22 -3.50
N HIS A 72 23.79 -0.02 -3.22
CA HIS A 72 24.56 -1.19 -3.63
C HIS A 72 23.93 -1.77 -4.91
N ALA A 73 24.35 -1.19 -6.04
CA ALA A 73 24.30 -1.71 -7.41
C ALA A 73 22.95 -2.13 -8.03
N PHE A 74 22.37 -1.21 -8.82
CA PHE A 74 21.90 -1.54 -10.17
C PHE A 74 22.80 -0.82 -11.16
N PRO A 75 23.72 -1.52 -11.86
CA PRO A 75 24.32 -0.96 -13.04
C PRO A 75 23.28 -1.01 -14.17
N GLY A 76 22.80 0.17 -14.56
CA GLY A 76 22.20 0.36 -15.87
C GLY A 76 20.68 0.23 -15.93
N LYS A 77 20.04 1.40 -16.07
CA LYS A 77 18.70 1.66 -16.63
C LYS A 77 17.59 1.11 -15.71
N ILE A 78 16.52 1.83 -15.39
CA ILE A 78 15.45 2.29 -16.28
C ILE A 78 14.59 3.30 -15.48
N PHE A 79 14.36 4.49 -16.03
CA PHE A 79 13.04 5.15 -16.04
C PHE A 79 13.05 6.20 -17.16
N THR A 80 13.05 5.72 -18.40
CA THR A 80 12.60 6.48 -19.57
C THR A 80 11.46 5.69 -20.19
N GLN A 81 10.25 6.20 -19.99
CA GLN A 81 9.18 6.27 -20.98
C GLN A 81 8.49 7.62 -20.79
#